data_AF-A0A2E0DTU9-F1
#
_entry.id   AF-A0A2E0DTU9-F1
#
_cell.length_a   1.000
_cell.length_b   1.000
_cell.length_c   1.000
_cell.angle_alpha   90.00
_cell.angle_beta   90.00
_cell.angle_gamma   90.00
#
_symmetry.space_group_name_H-M   'P 1'
#
loop_
_entity.id
_entity.type
_entity.pdbx_description
1 polymer ?
#
loop_
_entity_poly.entity_id
_entity_poly.type
_entity_poly.pdbx_seq_one_letter_code
_entity_poly.pdbx_strand_id
1 'polypeptide(L)' 'MAEDQGTELSELESGLLSWLVESDFHIQPWSTSKAAKAFKVKEDEIYEAVAALTRKVPQRIQVFYKNGALHIAAD' A
#
# COMPACT_ATOMS: atom_id res chain seq x y z
N MET A 1 -17.19 -0.17 -20.92
CA MET A 1 -16.96 -1.51 -20.33
C MET A 1 -15.48 -1.62 -19.98
N ALA A 2 -15.17 -1.33 -18.73
CA ALA A 2 -13.98 -1.75 -17.97
C ALA A 2 -14.11 -1.09 -16.58
N GLU A 3 -15.20 -1.41 -15.88
CA GLU A 3 -15.32 -1.09 -14.46
C GLU A 3 -14.52 -2.19 -13.75
N ASP A 4 -13.27 -1.89 -13.45
CA ASP A 4 -12.37 -2.83 -12.82
C ASP A 4 -12.91 -3.22 -11.43
N GLN A 5 -13.37 -4.46 -11.37
CA GLN A 5 -13.80 -5.17 -10.17
C GLN A 5 -12.56 -5.44 -9.31
N GLY A 6 -12.24 -4.51 -8.41
CA GLY A 6 -11.04 -4.57 -7.57
C GLY A 6 -11.32 -4.48 -6.08
N THR A 7 -12.32 -5.20 -5.56
CA THR A 7 -12.66 -5.34 -4.12
C THR A 7 -13.11 -4.05 -3.42
N GLU A 8 -14.04 -4.15 -2.48
CA GLU A 8 -14.44 -3.04 -1.60
C GLU A 8 -13.24 -2.60 -0.74
N LEU A 9 -12.40 -1.73 -1.28
CA LEU A 9 -11.30 -1.09 -0.57
C LEU A 9 -11.90 0.06 0.24
N SER A 10 -11.69 0.04 1.55
CA SER A 10 -12.01 1.15 2.43
C SER A 10 -11.32 2.43 1.95
N GLU A 11 -11.83 3.60 2.34
CA GLU A 11 -11.22 4.90 1.96
C GLU A 11 -9.73 4.95 2.32
N LEU A 12 -9.33 4.29 3.43
CA LEU A 12 -7.93 4.12 3.82
C LEU A 12 -7.15 3.22 2.86
N GLU A 13 -7.70 2.08 2.46
CA GLU A 13 -7.05 1.13 1.55
C GLU A 13 -6.86 1.75 0.16
N SER A 14 -7.90 2.42 -0.36
CA SER A 14 -7.84 3.11 -1.65
C SER A 14 -6.87 4.30 -1.61
N GLY A 15 -6.89 5.07 -0.53
CA GLY A 15 -5.94 6.16 -0.32
C GLY A 15 -4.50 5.65 -0.23
N LEU A 16 -4.27 4.56 0.50
CA LEU A 16 -2.96 3.94 0.67
C LEU A 16 -2.45 3.33 -0.65
N LEU A 17 -3.32 2.69 -1.43
CA LEU A 17 -3.00 2.18 -2.76
C LEU A 17 -2.59 3.31 -3.69
N SER A 18 -3.39 4.38 -3.79
CA SER A 18 -3.04 5.55 -4.59
C SER A 18 -1.73 6.18 -4.14
N TRP A 19 -1.49 6.25 -2.83
CA TRP A 19 -0.23 6.77 -2.28
C TRP A 19 0.97 5.86 -2.59
N LEU A 20 0.77 4.53 -2.60
CA LEU A 20 1.76 3.53 -2.99
C LEU A 20 2.08 3.56 -4.49
N VAL A 21 1.10 3.88 -5.34
CA VAL A 21 1.27 4.03 -6.80
C VAL A 21 1.92 5.37 -7.13
N GLU A 22 1.48 6.45 -6.47
CA GLU A 22 1.99 7.81 -6.70
C GLU A 22 3.41 7.99 -6.12
N SER A 23 3.69 7.35 -4.99
CA SER A 23 5.05 7.22 -4.47
C SER A 23 5.69 5.98 -5.09
N ASP A 24 6.51 6.17 -6.12
CA ASP A 24 7.27 5.11 -6.77
C ASP A 24 8.25 4.41 -5.78
N PHE A 25 7.73 3.49 -4.96
CA PHE A 25 8.45 2.71 -3.94
C PHE A 25 9.35 1.63 -4.55
N HIS A 26 9.39 1.56 -5.87
CA HIS A 26 10.43 0.83 -6.60
C HIS A 26 11.84 1.39 -6.28
N ILE A 27 11.91 2.65 -5.84
CA ILE A 27 13.15 3.36 -5.51
C ILE A 27 13.24 3.71 -4.02
N GLN A 28 12.11 4.03 -3.36
CA GLN A 28 12.11 4.37 -1.94
C GLN A 28 11.81 3.18 -1.02
N PRO A 29 12.50 3.06 0.13
CA PRO A 29 12.17 2.07 1.13
C PRO A 29 10.80 2.38 1.76
N TRP A 30 9.94 1.36 1.82
CA TRP A 30 8.68 1.41 2.56
C TRP A 30 8.94 1.71 4.03
N SER A 31 8.16 2.63 4.58
CA SER A 31 8.16 2.95 5.99
C SER A 31 6.74 3.14 6.46
N THR A 32 6.28 2.20 7.30
CA THR A 32 4.95 2.25 7.92
C THR A 32 4.77 3.56 8.71
N SER A 33 5.84 4.06 9.33
CA SER A 33 5.82 5.35 10.04
C SER A 33 5.61 6.55 9.11
N LYS A 34 6.09 6.50 7.85
CA LYS A 34 5.81 7.56 6.86
C LYS A 34 4.35 7.53 6.42
N ALA A 35 3.83 6.34 6.13
CA ALA A 35 2.43 6.16 5.78
C ALA A 35 1.52 6.64 6.91
N ALA A 36 1.79 6.20 8.15
CA ALA A 36 1.04 6.62 9.34
C ALA A 36 1.01 8.14 9.51
N LYS A 37 2.14 8.82 9.25
CA LYS A 37 2.21 10.29 9.28
C LYS A 37 1.45 10.95 8.13
N ALA A 38 1.49 10.40 6.92
CA ALA A 38 0.78 10.92 5.76
C ALA A 38 -0.75 10.84 5.96
N PHE A 39 -1.23 9.70 6.46
CA PHE A 39 -2.64 9.45 6.73
C PHE A 39 -3.10 9.96 8.11
N LYS A 40 -2.17 10.40 8.96
CA LYS A 40 -2.41 10.78 10.38
C LYS A 40 -3.13 9.68 11.19
N VAL A 41 -2.87 8.42 10.84
CA VAL A 41 -3.39 7.24 11.55
C VAL A 41 -2.28 6.54 12.33
N LYS A 42 -2.63 5.52 13.10
CA LYS A 42 -1.64 4.70 13.79
C LYS A 42 -0.93 3.77 12.80
N GLU A 43 0.31 3.41 13.12
CA GLU A 43 1.07 2.43 12.34
C GLU A 43 0.35 1.08 12.26
N ASP A 44 -0.37 0.70 13.32
CA ASP A 44 -1.22 -0.50 13.36
C ASP A 44 -2.28 -0.49 12.24
N GLU A 45 -2.99 0.62 12.06
CA GLU A 45 -4.01 0.73 11.01
C GLU A 45 -3.41 0.67 9.61
N ILE A 46 -2.18 1.18 9.43
CA ILE A 46 -1.46 1.02 8.17
C ILE A 46 -1.09 -0.45 7.95
N TYR A 47 -0.61 -1.17 8.96
CA TYR A 47 -0.30 -2.59 8.82
C TYR A 47 -1.55 -3.39 8.46
N GLU A 48 -2.67 -3.13 9.12
CA GLU A 48 -3.95 -3.76 8.79
C GLU A 48 -4.39 -3.40 7.36
N ALA A 49 -4.27 -2.14 6.96
CA ALA A 49 -4.61 -1.71 5.60
C ALA A 49 -3.73 -2.38 4.54
N VAL A 50 -2.40 -2.45 4.74
CA VAL A 50 -1.47 -3.14 3.83
C VAL A 50 -1.76 -4.64 3.79
N ALA A 51 -2.04 -5.26 4.93
CA ALA A 51 -2.39 -6.68 5.00
C ALA A 51 -3.73 -6.97 4.29
N ALA A 52 -4.72 -6.10 4.47
CA ALA A 52 -6.01 -6.21 3.79
C ALA A 52 -5.86 -6.00 2.29
N LEU A 53 -5.10 -4.99 1.88
CA LEU A 53 -4.76 -4.70 0.49
C LEU A 53 -4.02 -5.85 -0.19
N THR A 54 -2.95 -6.38 0.40
CA THR A 54 -2.23 -7.56 -0.13
C THR A 54 -3.11 -8.80 -0.22
N ARG A 55 -4.15 -8.90 0.61
CA ARG A 55 -5.10 -10.02 0.60
C ARG A 55 -6.21 -9.85 -0.43
N LYS A 56 -6.68 -8.62 -0.63
CA LYS A 56 -7.78 -8.26 -1.55
C LYS A 56 -7.30 -8.06 -2.98
N VAL A 57 -6.19 -7.34 -3.14
CA VAL A 57 -5.57 -7.00 -4.42
C VAL A 57 -4.11 -7.50 -4.51
N PRO A 58 -3.85 -8.81 -4.33
CA PRO A 58 -2.49 -9.36 -4.40
C PRO A 58 -1.83 -9.17 -5.77
N GLN A 59 -2.62 -8.92 -6.82
CA GLN A 59 -2.10 -8.68 -8.16
C GLN A 59 -1.63 -7.24 -8.37
N ARG A 60 -2.12 -6.30 -7.54
CA ARG A 60 -1.80 -4.87 -7.62
C ARG A 60 -0.76 -4.43 -6.61
N ILE A 61 -0.36 -5.28 -5.66
CA ILE A 61 0.66 -4.96 -4.66
C ILE A 61 1.70 -6.06 -4.59
N GLN A 62 2.96 -5.65 -4.64
CA GLN A 62 4.10 -6.53 -4.50
C GLN A 62 5.04 -6.02 -3.40
N VAL A 63 5.10 -6.78 -2.30
CA VAL A 63 6.04 -6.53 -1.21
C VAL A 63 7.33 -7.30 -1.46
N PHE A 64 8.46 -6.61 -1.50
CA PHE A 64 9.78 -7.24 -1.65
C PHE A 64 10.80 -6.59 -0.72
N TYR A 65 11.75 -7.37 -0.23
CA TYR A 65 12.84 -6.86 0.60
C TYR A 65 14.10 -6.71 -0.25
N LYS A 66 14.66 -5.50 -0.33
CA LYS A 66 15.84 -5.20 -1.13
C LYS A 66 16.76 -4.24 -0.37
N ASN A 67 18.06 -4.50 -0.42
CA ASN A 67 19.09 -3.61 0.11
C ASN A 67 18.94 -3.28 1.62
N GLY A 68 18.41 -4.20 2.42
CA GLY A 68 18.21 -4.00 3.87
C GLY A 68 16.95 -3.20 4.23
N ALA A 69 16.08 -2.93 3.25
CA ALA A 69 14.81 -2.25 3.47
C ALA A 69 13.63 -3.01 2.82
N LEU A 70 12.45 -2.84 3.41
CA LEU A 70 11.21 -3.29 2.80
C LEU A 70 10.85 -2.33 1.66
N HIS A 71 10.36 -2.86 0.55
CA HIS A 71 9.82 -2.10 -0.57
C HIS A 71 8.45 -2.67 -0.90
N ILE A 72 7.51 -1.79 -1.23
CA ILE A 72 6.15 -2.17 -1.62
C ILE A 72 5.87 -1.49 -2.95
N ALA A 73 5.86 -2.23 -4.05
CA ALA A 73 5.40 -1.72 -5.33
C ALA A 73 3.88 -1.90 -5.43
N ALA A 74 3.19 -0.96 -6.05
CA ALA A 74 1.79 -1.09 -6.42
C ALA A 74 1.55 -0.64 -7.87
N ASP A 75 0.55 -1.23 -8.53
CA ASP A 75 0.08 -0.92 -9.90
C ASP A 75 -1.41 -0.57 -9.94
#